data_AF-Q0SIL7-F1
#
_entry.id   AF-Q0SIL7-F1
#
_cell.length_a   1.000
_cell.length_b   1.000
_cell.length_c   1.000
_cell.angle_alpha   90.00
_cell.angle_beta   90.00
_cell.angle_gamma   90.00
#
_symmetry.space_group_name_H-M   'P 1'
#
loop_
_entity.id
_entity.type
_entity.pdbx_description
1 polymer ?
#
loop_
_entity_poly.entity_id
_entity_poly.type
_entity_poly.pdbx_seq_one_letter_code
_entity_poly.pdbx_strand_id
1 'polypeptide(L)'
;MAGRICHTGFMNDVWPIVHAERAALIDDLTDLTDDQWDHPSLCGDWTVHDVAAHLINNAKTTRLGIVRNMARARFNFDRQNAQGVERERGATPRQTLARLQQVATRTSTPPAPLDSRLVEEVVHGEDIRRPLGINRIYPSEAVVRSLRYQARTPVSLGGAKQLIDSVQLRATDADVSIGDGPEVCGPALSLLMAISGRKSALGDLDGPGVSALT
;
A
#
# COMPACT_ATOMS: atom_id res chain seq x y z
N MET A 1 -30.71 7.10 33.32
CA MET A 1 -30.21 5.79 32.86
C MET A 1 -29.78 5.92 31.40
N ALA A 2 -28.59 5.38 31.08
CA ALA A 2 -28.00 5.09 29.76
C ALA A 2 -28.12 6.18 28.68
N GLY A 3 -27.05 6.86 28.24
CA GLY A 3 -25.76 6.30 27.82
C GLY A 3 -25.65 6.45 26.30
N ARG A 4 -25.33 7.66 25.82
CA ARG A 4 -24.94 7.88 24.42
C ARG A 4 -23.43 7.67 24.33
N ILE A 5 -23.03 6.48 23.89
CA ILE A 5 -21.64 6.15 23.63
C ILE A 5 -21.21 6.92 22.38
N CYS A 6 -20.18 7.75 22.56
CA CYS A 6 -19.49 8.47 21.49
C CYS A 6 -18.62 7.47 20.72
N HIS A 7 -19.10 6.94 19.59
CA HIS A 7 -18.37 5.95 18.77
C HIS A 7 -17.66 6.54 17.54
N THR A 8 -17.63 7.87 17.38
CA THR A 8 -17.05 8.50 16.17
C THR A 8 -15.53 8.62 16.17
N GLY A 9 -14.84 8.31 17.28
CA GLY A 9 -13.39 8.46 17.40
C GLY A 9 -12.55 7.31 16.81
N PHE A 10 -13.06 6.07 16.84
CA PHE A 10 -12.27 4.89 16.45
C PHE A 10 -12.29 4.59 14.94
N MET A 11 -13.38 4.91 14.23
CA MET A 11 -13.51 4.56 12.79
C MET A 11 -12.59 5.37 11.87
N ASN A 12 -12.02 6.49 12.34
CA ASN A 12 -11.11 7.32 11.54
C ASN A 12 -9.62 7.07 11.84
N ASP A 13 -9.30 6.37 12.92
CA ASP A 13 -7.91 6.11 13.28
C ASP A 13 -7.36 4.92 12.50
N VAL A 14 -6.38 5.18 11.63
CA VAL A 14 -5.72 4.14 10.82
C VAL A 14 -4.63 3.41 11.60
N TRP A 15 -4.11 3.99 12.68
CA TRP A 15 -2.84 3.55 13.27
C TRP A 15 -2.89 2.13 13.83
N PRO A 16 -3.95 1.68 14.51
CA PRO A 16 -4.04 0.29 14.94
C PRO A 16 -3.93 -0.71 13.78
N ILE A 17 -4.57 -0.41 12.65
CA ILE A 17 -4.50 -1.26 11.44
C ILE A 17 -3.09 -1.19 10.83
N VAL A 18 -2.52 0.01 10.68
CA VAL A 18 -1.16 0.20 10.16
C VAL A 18 -0.13 -0.56 11.01
N HIS A 19 -0.21 -0.50 12.33
CA HIS A 19 0.71 -1.22 13.22
C HIS A 19 0.54 -2.73 13.12
N ALA A 20 -0.71 -3.21 13.01
CA ALA A 20 -0.98 -4.64 12.81
C ALA A 20 -0.42 -5.15 11.48
N GLU A 21 -0.60 -4.42 10.38
CA GLU A 21 -0.08 -4.85 9.07
C GLU A 21 1.44 -4.77 9.00
N ARG A 22 2.08 -3.81 9.67
CA ARG A 22 3.54 -3.79 9.82
C ARG A 22 4.05 -4.98 10.62
N ALA A 23 3.41 -5.30 11.74
CA ALA A 23 3.78 -6.46 12.55
C ALA A 23 3.65 -7.75 11.74
N ALA A 24 2.52 -7.94 11.04
CA ALA A 24 2.31 -9.09 10.18
C ALA A 24 3.37 -9.20 9.07
N LEU A 25 3.73 -8.09 8.42
CA LEU A 25 4.79 -8.11 7.41
C LEU A 25 6.17 -8.39 8.02
N ILE A 26 6.48 -7.86 9.20
CA ILE A 26 7.72 -8.18 9.91
C ILE A 26 7.81 -9.68 10.22
N ASP A 27 6.69 -10.29 10.64
CA ASP A 27 6.63 -11.73 10.90
C ASP A 27 6.87 -12.52 9.61
N ASP A 28 6.19 -12.17 8.50
CA ASP A 28 6.41 -12.79 7.18
C ASP A 28 7.88 -12.70 6.74
N LEU A 29 8.52 -11.54 6.96
CA LEU A 29 9.90 -11.26 6.56
C LEU A 29 10.96 -11.95 7.45
N THR A 30 10.58 -12.38 8.65
CA THR A 30 11.51 -13.00 9.62
C THR A 30 12.01 -14.36 9.16
N ASP A 31 11.17 -15.11 8.44
CA ASP A 31 11.46 -16.48 8.00
C ASP A 31 12.01 -16.55 6.57
N LEU A 32 12.19 -15.40 5.90
CA LEU A 32 12.71 -15.37 4.54
C LEU A 32 14.22 -15.62 4.48
N THR A 33 14.62 -16.38 3.45
CA THR A 33 16.02 -16.55 3.06
C THR A 33 16.57 -15.31 2.37
N ASP A 34 17.90 -15.14 2.36
CA ASP A 34 18.54 -14.01 1.67
C ASP A 34 18.16 -13.94 0.18
N ASP A 35 18.04 -15.09 -0.51
CA ASP A 35 17.61 -15.15 -1.92
C ASP A 35 16.16 -14.63 -2.12
N GLN A 36 15.27 -14.87 -1.15
CA GLN A 36 13.90 -14.34 -1.19
C GLN A 36 13.85 -12.83 -0.94
N TRP A 37 14.80 -12.27 -0.19
CA TRP A 37 14.94 -10.83 -0.01
C TRP A 37 15.41 -10.13 -1.30
N ASP A 38 16.23 -10.79 -2.10
CA ASP A 38 16.67 -10.29 -3.41
C ASP A 38 15.68 -10.64 -4.54
N HIS A 39 14.59 -11.36 -4.25
CA HIS A 39 13.57 -11.70 -5.24
C HIS A 39 12.88 -10.43 -5.78
N PRO A 40 12.59 -10.36 -7.10
CA PRO A 40 11.79 -9.28 -7.66
C PRO A 40 10.42 -9.13 -6.97
N SER A 41 10.07 -7.89 -6.62
CA SER A 41 8.75 -7.53 -6.11
C SER A 41 7.80 -7.18 -7.26
N LEU A 42 6.54 -6.86 -6.96
CA LEU A 42 5.62 -6.28 -7.95
C LEU A 42 5.78 -4.76 -8.12
N CYS A 43 6.70 -4.13 -7.39
CA CYS A 43 6.92 -2.68 -7.43
C CYS A 43 8.03 -2.30 -8.42
N GLY A 44 7.73 -2.37 -9.73
CA GLY A 44 8.70 -2.00 -10.77
C GLY A 44 9.98 -2.86 -10.69
N ASP A 45 11.14 -2.20 -10.67
CA ASP A 45 12.45 -2.88 -10.63
C ASP A 45 12.93 -3.19 -9.20
N TRP A 46 12.08 -3.03 -8.19
CA TRP A 46 12.46 -3.22 -6.78
C TRP A 46 12.46 -4.69 -6.38
N THR A 47 13.45 -5.08 -5.59
CA THR A 47 13.45 -6.34 -4.83
C THR A 47 12.57 -6.25 -3.58
N VAL A 48 12.28 -7.39 -2.95
CA VAL A 48 11.62 -7.43 -1.63
C VAL A 48 12.36 -6.55 -0.61
N HIS A 49 13.70 -6.57 -0.63
CA HIS A 49 14.55 -5.75 0.23
C HIS A 49 14.32 -4.25 0.00
N ASP A 50 14.18 -3.82 -1.25
CA ASP A 50 13.95 -2.42 -1.59
C ASP A 50 12.56 -1.96 -1.13
N VAL A 51 11.52 -2.78 -1.28
CA VAL A 51 10.17 -2.49 -0.78
C VAL A 51 10.17 -2.33 0.75
N ALA A 52 10.84 -3.23 1.48
CA ALA A 52 10.97 -3.13 2.93
C ALA A 52 11.70 -1.84 3.36
N ALA A 53 12.75 -1.44 2.63
CA ALA A 53 13.45 -0.18 2.84
C ALA A 53 12.55 1.04 2.57
N HIS A 54 11.73 1.00 1.51
CA HIS A 54 10.74 2.03 1.24
C HIS A 54 9.71 2.16 2.37
N LEU A 55 9.19 1.06 2.90
CA LEU A 55 8.26 1.08 4.03
C LEU A 55 8.88 1.71 5.28
N ILE A 56 10.17 1.48 5.55
CA ILE A 56 10.90 2.18 6.62
C ILE A 56 10.94 3.69 6.37
N ASN A 57 11.28 4.10 5.15
CA ASN A 57 11.30 5.51 4.76
C ASN A 57 9.90 6.14 4.91
N ASN A 58 8.86 5.44 4.47
CA ASN A 58 7.48 5.86 4.56
C ASN A 58 7.05 6.07 6.03
N ALA A 59 7.35 5.10 6.91
CA ALA A 59 7.06 5.17 8.34
C ALA A 59 7.82 6.29 9.08
N LYS A 60 8.98 6.71 8.55
CA LYS A 60 9.77 7.85 9.07
C LYS A 60 9.34 9.19 8.49
N THR A 61 8.49 9.21 7.47
CA THR A 61 8.13 10.44 6.75
C THR A 61 7.30 11.36 7.62
N THR A 62 7.73 12.62 7.72
CA THR A 62 7.04 13.69 8.45
C THR A 62 6.60 14.78 7.49
N ARG A 63 5.70 15.67 7.96
CA ARG A 63 5.20 16.80 7.16
C ARG A 63 6.31 17.70 6.59
N LEU A 64 7.32 18.03 7.39
CA LEU A 64 8.46 18.83 6.93
C LEU A 64 9.49 17.97 6.18
N GLY A 65 9.64 16.70 6.57
CA GLY A 65 10.57 15.77 5.96
C GLY A 65 10.27 15.54 4.47
N ILE A 66 8.99 15.37 4.11
CA ILE A 66 8.60 15.13 2.71
C ILE A 66 8.91 16.34 1.82
N VAL A 67 8.66 17.57 2.28
CA VAL A 67 8.96 18.80 1.53
C VAL A 67 10.47 18.91 1.28
N ARG A 68 11.27 18.68 2.31
CA ARG A 68 12.74 18.68 2.21
C ARG A 68 13.25 17.63 1.24
N ASN A 69 12.72 16.40 1.34
CA ASN A 69 13.14 15.29 0.49
C ASN A 69 12.73 15.52 -0.97
N MET A 70 11.53 16.06 -1.20
CA MET A 70 11.05 16.41 -2.55
C MET A 70 11.90 17.50 -3.19
N ALA A 71 12.27 18.54 -2.43
CA ALA A 71 13.17 19.58 -2.92
C ALA A 71 14.55 19.02 -3.31
N ARG A 72 15.12 18.13 -2.48
CA ARG A 72 16.39 17.42 -2.79
C ARG A 72 16.28 16.51 -4.02
N ALA A 73 15.11 15.94 -4.24
CA ALA A 73 14.80 15.13 -5.41
C ALA A 73 14.41 15.96 -6.64
N ARG A 74 14.47 17.31 -6.57
CA ARG A 74 14.08 18.22 -7.65
C ARG A 74 12.63 18.01 -8.12
N PHE A 75 11.71 17.79 -7.18
CA PHE A 75 10.29 17.57 -7.43
C PHE A 75 9.97 16.33 -8.27
N ASN A 76 10.86 15.34 -8.28
CA ASN A 76 10.65 14.05 -8.91
C ASN A 76 10.41 12.97 -7.83
N PHE A 77 9.22 12.36 -7.86
CA PHE A 77 8.80 11.35 -6.88
C PHE A 77 9.63 10.07 -6.96
N ASP A 78 9.92 9.58 -8.16
CA ASP A 78 10.70 8.35 -8.35
C ASP A 78 12.11 8.50 -7.75
N ARG A 79 12.74 9.65 -8.01
CA ARG A 79 14.03 10.01 -7.42
C ARG A 79 13.95 10.13 -5.91
N GLN A 80 12.86 10.70 -5.38
CA GLN A 80 12.66 10.82 -3.93
C GLN A 80 12.52 9.44 -3.27
N ASN A 81 11.81 8.51 -3.92
CA ASN A 81 11.62 7.15 -3.45
C ASN A 81 12.94 6.37 -3.51
N ALA A 82 13.66 6.42 -4.63
CA ALA A 82 14.97 5.79 -4.78
C ALA A 82 15.98 6.27 -3.71
N GLN A 83 16.03 7.58 -3.45
CA GLN A 83 16.85 8.14 -2.35
C GLN A 83 16.38 7.71 -0.96
N GLY A 84 15.08 7.44 -0.81
CA GLY A 84 14.48 6.90 0.40
C GLY A 84 14.94 5.47 0.65
N VAL A 85 14.78 4.60 -0.35
CA VAL A 85 15.23 3.21 -0.35
C VAL A 85 16.72 3.14 -0.03
N GLU A 86 17.57 3.83 -0.80
CA GLU A 86 19.02 3.79 -0.61
C GLU A 86 19.45 4.14 0.82
N ARG A 87 18.78 5.12 1.45
CA ARG A 87 19.10 5.53 2.81
C ARG A 87 18.68 4.49 3.85
N GLU A 88 17.53 3.86 3.67
CA GLU A 88 16.93 2.99 4.68
C GLU A 88 17.28 1.51 4.49
N ARG A 89 17.72 1.11 3.28
CA ARG A 89 18.20 -0.22 2.97
C ARG A 89 19.46 -0.51 3.80
N GLY A 90 19.42 -1.59 4.57
CA GLY A 90 20.59 -2.11 5.27
C GLY A 90 21.53 -2.84 4.31
N ALA A 91 22.78 -3.05 4.73
CA ALA A 91 23.74 -3.84 3.97
C ALA A 91 23.36 -5.34 3.91
N THR A 92 22.44 -5.78 4.78
CA THR A 92 21.89 -7.14 4.80
C THR A 92 20.37 -7.11 5.04
N PRO A 93 19.63 -8.16 4.63
CA PRO A 93 18.23 -8.37 4.98
C PRO A 93 17.94 -8.15 6.46
N ARG A 94 18.70 -8.82 7.33
CA ARG A 94 18.58 -8.73 8.79
C ARG A 94 18.69 -7.30 9.33
N GLN A 95 19.59 -6.48 8.78
CA GLN A 95 19.71 -5.07 9.18
C GLN A 95 18.47 -4.26 8.79
N THR A 96 17.86 -4.58 7.65
CA THR A 96 16.65 -3.89 7.17
C THR A 96 15.44 -4.32 7.97
N LEU A 97 15.29 -5.62 8.23
CA LEU A 97 14.26 -6.14 9.13
C LEU A 97 14.33 -5.48 10.51
N ALA A 98 15.53 -5.37 11.09
CA ALA A 98 15.73 -4.70 12.38
C ALA A 98 15.32 -3.21 12.33
N ARG A 99 15.57 -2.51 11.22
CA ARG A 99 15.12 -1.11 11.03
C ARG A 99 13.60 -1.03 10.86
N LEU A 100 12.97 -2.00 10.21
CA LEU A 100 11.51 -2.08 10.06
C LEU A 100 10.84 -2.30 11.42
N GLN A 101 11.39 -3.20 12.25
CA GLN A 101 10.95 -3.41 13.63
C GLN A 101 11.00 -2.12 14.47
N GLN A 102 12.04 -1.30 14.32
CA GLN A 102 12.17 -0.02 15.04
C GLN A 102 11.10 1.02 14.67
N VAL A 103 10.46 0.89 13.51
CA VAL A 103 9.43 1.83 13.03
C VAL A 103 8.02 1.25 13.10
N ALA A 104 7.86 0.00 13.55
CA ALA A 104 6.58 -0.72 13.54
C ALA A 104 5.42 0.09 14.15
N THR A 105 5.65 0.75 15.29
CA THR A 105 4.64 1.51 16.03
C THR A 105 4.61 3.02 15.70
N ARG A 106 5.38 3.48 14.70
CA ARG A 106 5.43 4.92 14.37
C ARG A 106 4.11 5.40 13.75
N THR A 107 3.74 6.61 14.14
CA THR A 107 2.56 7.35 13.64
C THR A 107 2.95 8.63 12.87
N SER A 108 4.22 8.73 12.43
CA SER A 108 4.66 9.84 11.59
C SER A 108 3.94 9.78 10.24
N THR A 109 3.57 10.95 9.69
CA THR A 109 2.85 11.03 8.42
C THR A 109 3.22 12.28 7.62
N PRO A 110 3.22 12.22 6.27
CA PRO A 110 3.22 13.40 5.40
C PRO A 110 1.89 14.18 5.54
N PRO A 111 1.76 15.38 4.93
CA PRO A 111 0.51 16.13 4.90
C PRO A 111 -0.44 15.54 3.84
N ALA A 112 -0.80 14.26 4.00
CA ALA A 112 -1.71 13.51 3.15
C ALA A 112 -2.83 12.91 4.02
N PRO A 113 -3.99 12.52 3.43
CA PRO A 113 -5.01 11.80 4.16
C PRO A 113 -4.45 10.51 4.79
N LEU A 114 -4.91 10.18 6.00
CA LEU A 114 -4.38 9.05 6.77
C LEU A 114 -4.56 7.70 6.07
N ASP A 115 -5.62 7.54 5.25
CA ASP A 115 -5.84 6.33 4.45
C ASP A 115 -4.68 6.03 3.49
N SER A 116 -3.87 7.04 3.12
CA SER A 116 -2.64 6.80 2.34
C SER A 116 -1.68 5.85 3.07
N ARG A 117 -1.69 5.80 4.40
CA ARG A 117 -0.87 4.86 5.17
C ARG A 117 -1.38 3.43 5.02
N LEU A 118 -2.69 3.22 4.92
CA LEU A 118 -3.26 1.90 4.68
C LEU A 118 -2.86 1.36 3.29
N VAL A 119 -2.89 2.23 2.27
CA VAL A 119 -2.44 1.85 0.92
C VAL A 119 -0.99 1.38 0.93
N GLU A 120 -0.11 2.10 1.63
CA GLU A 120 1.31 1.73 1.72
C GLU A 120 1.48 0.35 2.35
N GLU A 121 0.85 0.07 3.49
CA GLU A 121 1.01 -1.24 4.15
C GLU A 121 0.32 -2.38 3.37
N VAL A 122 -0.82 -2.14 2.74
CA VAL A 122 -1.56 -3.18 1.99
C VAL A 122 -0.89 -3.46 0.65
N VAL A 123 -0.71 -2.44 -0.21
CA VAL A 123 -0.19 -2.61 -1.57
C VAL A 123 1.26 -3.05 -1.56
N HIS A 124 2.12 -2.42 -0.75
CA HIS A 124 3.53 -2.83 -0.68
C HIS A 124 3.75 -4.11 0.12
N GLY A 125 2.83 -4.45 1.04
CA GLY A 125 2.77 -5.79 1.61
C GLY A 125 2.53 -6.84 0.52
N GLU A 126 1.58 -6.60 -0.38
CA GLU A 126 1.30 -7.51 -1.52
C GLU A 126 2.39 -7.49 -2.58
N ASP A 127 3.11 -6.37 -2.77
CA ASP A 127 4.28 -6.32 -3.65
C ASP A 127 5.36 -7.31 -3.22
N ILE A 128 5.43 -7.64 -1.93
CA ILE A 128 6.32 -8.65 -1.34
C ILE A 128 5.66 -10.04 -1.34
N ARG A 129 4.44 -10.13 -0.82
CA ARG A 129 3.79 -11.41 -0.51
C ARG A 129 3.43 -12.22 -1.75
N ARG A 130 2.79 -11.59 -2.74
CA ARG A 130 2.33 -12.28 -3.96
C ARG A 130 3.46 -12.97 -4.74
N PRO A 131 4.60 -12.32 -5.07
CA PRO A 131 5.67 -12.99 -5.81
C PRO A 131 6.36 -14.10 -5.00
N LEU A 132 6.27 -14.06 -3.67
CA LEU A 132 6.77 -15.12 -2.79
C LEU A 132 5.73 -16.22 -2.47
N GLY A 133 4.51 -16.10 -2.96
CA GLY A 133 3.42 -17.05 -2.68
C GLY A 133 2.91 -17.00 -1.23
N ILE A 134 3.15 -15.91 -0.51
CA ILE A 134 2.66 -15.70 0.86
C ILE A 134 1.24 -15.16 0.78
N ASN A 135 0.32 -15.75 1.56
CA ASN A 135 -1.07 -15.34 1.59
C ASN A 135 -1.40 -14.57 2.88
N ARG A 136 -2.06 -13.42 2.76
CA ARG A 136 -2.49 -12.59 3.89
C ARG A 136 -3.99 -12.26 3.78
N ILE A 137 -4.74 -12.55 4.84
CA ILE A 137 -6.14 -12.12 4.98
C ILE A 137 -6.17 -10.78 5.72
N TYR A 138 -6.30 -9.68 4.97
CA TYR A 138 -6.40 -8.34 5.54
C TYR A 138 -7.78 -8.10 6.19
N PRO A 139 -7.87 -7.23 7.22
CA PRO A 139 -9.15 -6.68 7.63
C PRO A 139 -9.84 -6.01 6.43
N SER A 140 -11.10 -6.37 6.17
CA SER A 140 -11.87 -5.83 5.03
C SER A 140 -11.86 -4.29 5.00
N GLU A 141 -11.95 -3.65 6.18
CA GLU A 141 -11.87 -2.20 6.30
C GLU A 141 -10.56 -1.62 5.72
N ALA A 142 -9.41 -2.26 5.96
CA ALA A 142 -8.12 -1.79 5.47
C ALA A 142 -8.08 -1.76 3.95
N VAL A 143 -8.59 -2.82 3.31
CA VAL A 143 -8.63 -2.97 1.86
C VAL A 143 -9.62 -1.99 1.24
N VAL A 144 -10.85 -1.90 1.77
CA VAL A 144 -11.89 -1.02 1.23
C VAL A 144 -11.50 0.46 1.35
N ARG A 145 -10.92 0.88 2.48
CA ARG A 145 -10.42 2.26 2.65
C ARG A 145 -9.28 2.58 1.70
N SER A 146 -8.35 1.64 1.53
CA SER A 146 -7.24 1.76 0.57
C SER A 146 -7.76 1.87 -0.87
N LEU A 147 -8.71 1.00 -1.26
CA LEU A 147 -9.34 1.01 -2.57
C LEU A 147 -10.02 2.36 -2.86
N ARG A 148 -10.83 2.86 -1.92
CA ARG A 148 -11.51 4.16 -2.07
C ARG A 148 -10.52 5.32 -2.15
N TYR A 149 -9.46 5.31 -1.34
CA TYR A 149 -8.43 6.34 -1.40
C TYR A 149 -7.67 6.32 -2.73
N GLN A 150 -7.23 5.13 -3.16
CA GLN A 150 -6.50 4.94 -4.42
C GLN A 150 -7.35 5.39 -5.61
N ALA A 151 -8.62 4.96 -5.64
CA ALA A 151 -9.60 5.31 -6.67
C ALA A 151 -9.88 6.81 -6.80
N ARG A 152 -9.83 7.59 -5.71
CA ARG A 152 -10.06 9.06 -5.77
C ARG A 152 -8.80 9.89 -5.96
N THR A 153 -7.62 9.29 -5.80
CA THR A 153 -6.34 10.00 -5.88
C THR A 153 -5.95 10.20 -7.35
N PRO A 154 -5.51 11.40 -7.78
CA PRO A 154 -5.06 11.63 -9.15
C PRO A 154 -3.88 10.71 -9.55
N VAL A 155 -3.83 10.29 -10.81
CA VAL A 155 -2.72 9.51 -11.38
C VAL A 155 -1.38 10.24 -11.24
N SER A 156 -1.36 11.57 -11.34
CA SER A 156 -0.14 12.37 -11.14
C SER A 156 0.42 12.30 -9.70
N LEU A 157 -0.35 11.77 -8.75
CA LEU A 157 0.06 11.50 -7.37
C LEU A 157 0.11 9.98 -7.08
N GLY A 158 0.16 9.14 -8.12
CA GLY A 158 0.20 7.68 -8.01
C GLY A 158 -1.15 7.02 -7.72
N GLY A 159 -2.26 7.76 -7.83
CA GLY A 159 -3.62 7.24 -7.68
C GLY A 159 -4.22 6.69 -8.99
N ALA A 160 -5.53 6.44 -8.97
CA ALA A 160 -6.26 5.85 -10.12
C ALA A 160 -7.45 6.70 -10.62
N LYS A 161 -7.65 7.93 -10.14
CA LYS A 161 -8.87 8.72 -10.41
C LYS A 161 -9.30 8.74 -11.89
N GLN A 162 -8.38 9.05 -12.79
CA GLN A 162 -8.66 9.12 -14.22
C GLN A 162 -9.02 7.76 -14.83
N LEU A 163 -8.50 6.67 -14.28
CA LEU A 163 -8.87 5.31 -14.70
C LEU A 163 -10.30 4.98 -14.29
N ILE A 164 -10.69 5.37 -13.07
CA ILE A 164 -12.04 5.17 -12.51
C ILE A 164 -13.11 5.89 -13.32
N ASP A 165 -12.80 7.00 -13.99
CA ASP A 165 -13.74 7.70 -14.88
C ASP A 165 -14.19 6.82 -16.08
N SER A 166 -13.49 5.71 -16.36
CA SER A 166 -13.73 4.80 -17.48
C SER A 166 -14.29 3.42 -17.11
N VAL A 167 -14.41 3.08 -15.83
CA VAL A 167 -14.84 1.75 -15.35
C VAL A 167 -15.75 1.86 -14.13
N GLN A 168 -16.43 0.77 -13.78
CA GLN A 168 -17.05 0.58 -12.47
C GLN A 168 -16.36 -0.57 -11.75
N LEU A 169 -15.68 -0.30 -10.64
CA LEU A 169 -15.16 -1.35 -9.76
C LEU A 169 -16.28 -1.87 -8.87
N ARG A 170 -16.42 -3.19 -8.77
CA ARG A 170 -17.35 -3.87 -7.84
C ARG A 170 -16.65 -4.99 -7.09
N ALA A 171 -16.48 -4.84 -5.78
CA ALA A 171 -15.95 -5.94 -4.98
C ALA A 171 -16.99 -7.07 -4.81
N THR A 172 -16.54 -8.31 -4.87
CA THR A 172 -17.39 -9.51 -4.65
C THR A 172 -17.45 -9.93 -3.18
N ASP A 173 -16.48 -9.49 -2.38
CA ASP A 173 -16.27 -9.84 -0.98
C ASP A 173 -16.50 -8.66 -0.01
N ALA A 174 -16.91 -7.50 -0.52
CA ALA A 174 -17.20 -6.31 0.25
C ALA A 174 -18.28 -5.45 -0.42
N ASP A 175 -19.04 -4.70 0.38
CA ASP A 175 -20.03 -3.73 -0.12
C ASP A 175 -19.35 -2.42 -0.59
N VAL A 176 -18.64 -2.52 -1.72
CA VAL A 176 -18.01 -1.38 -2.37
C VAL A 176 -18.18 -1.45 -3.89
N SER A 177 -18.75 -0.36 -4.42
CA SER A 177 -18.85 -0.07 -5.85
C SER A 177 -18.33 1.34 -6.08
N ILE A 178 -17.51 1.56 -7.11
CA ILE A 178 -16.89 2.86 -7.41
C ILE A 178 -16.86 3.08 -8.93
N GLY A 179 -17.39 4.22 -9.39
CA GLY A 179 -17.46 4.55 -10.81
C GLY A 179 -18.74 4.04 -11.49
N ASP A 180 -18.94 4.48 -12.72
CA ASP A 180 -20.20 4.30 -13.48
C ASP A 180 -19.98 3.71 -14.89
N GLY A 181 -18.76 3.26 -15.20
CA GLY A 181 -18.40 2.65 -16.49
C GLY A 181 -18.67 1.14 -16.58
N PRO A 182 -18.13 0.46 -17.61
CA PRO A 182 -18.15 -1.00 -17.71
C PRO A 182 -17.57 -1.66 -16.45
N GLU A 183 -18.21 -2.74 -16.00
CA GLU A 183 -17.88 -3.38 -14.73
C GLU A 183 -16.52 -4.11 -14.78
N VAL A 184 -15.76 -3.94 -13.70
CA VAL A 184 -14.65 -4.78 -13.27
C VAL A 184 -15.04 -5.34 -11.91
N CYS A 185 -15.20 -6.66 -11.82
CA CYS A 185 -15.59 -7.32 -10.57
C CYS A 185 -14.55 -8.36 -10.12
N GLY A 186 -14.45 -8.55 -8.81
CA GLY A 186 -13.52 -9.49 -8.19
C GLY A 186 -13.26 -9.14 -6.71
N PRO A 187 -12.32 -9.84 -6.03
CA PRO A 187 -11.98 -9.54 -4.65
C PRO A 187 -11.48 -8.10 -4.49
N ALA A 188 -11.86 -7.42 -3.39
CA ALA A 188 -11.50 -6.02 -3.15
C ALA A 188 -9.97 -5.78 -3.17
N LEU A 189 -9.19 -6.76 -2.71
CA LEU A 189 -7.73 -6.69 -2.72
C LEU A 189 -7.18 -6.71 -4.14
N SER A 190 -7.70 -7.58 -5.00
CA SER A 190 -7.25 -7.67 -6.40
C SER A 190 -7.68 -6.44 -7.20
N LEU A 191 -8.85 -5.86 -6.93
CA LEU A 191 -9.25 -4.56 -7.47
C LEU A 191 -8.27 -3.46 -7.07
N LEU A 192 -7.90 -3.38 -5.78
CA LEU A 192 -6.92 -2.41 -5.27
C LEU A 192 -5.56 -2.58 -5.96
N MET A 193 -5.05 -3.82 -6.02
CA MET A 193 -3.77 -4.11 -6.67
C MET A 193 -3.78 -3.73 -8.15
N ALA A 194 -4.85 -4.04 -8.88
CA ALA A 194 -4.98 -3.71 -10.29
C ALA A 194 -4.97 -2.20 -10.54
N ILE A 195 -5.76 -1.42 -9.79
CA ILE A 195 -5.78 0.05 -9.95
C ILE A 195 -4.54 0.74 -9.37
N SER A 196 -3.75 0.04 -8.55
CA SER A 196 -2.39 0.43 -8.18
C SER A 196 -1.36 0.04 -9.24
N GLY A 197 -1.77 -0.48 -10.41
CA GLY A 197 -0.90 -0.79 -11.55
C GLY A 197 -0.25 -2.17 -11.51
N ARG A 198 -0.65 -3.06 -10.58
CA ARG A 198 -0.09 -4.42 -10.49
C ARG A 198 -0.89 -5.38 -11.35
N LYS A 199 -0.43 -5.56 -12.58
CA LYS A 199 -1.07 -6.42 -13.61
C LYS A 199 -1.24 -7.87 -13.19
N SER A 200 -0.44 -8.36 -12.24
CA SER A 200 -0.57 -9.72 -11.69
C SER A 200 -1.92 -9.98 -11.03
N ALA A 201 -2.65 -8.94 -10.60
CA ALA A 201 -3.98 -9.08 -10.02
C ALA A 201 -5.12 -9.16 -11.06
N LEU A 202 -4.86 -8.88 -12.34
CA LEU A 202 -5.90 -8.87 -13.38
C LEU A 202 -6.50 -10.26 -13.63
N GLY A 203 -5.74 -11.34 -13.38
CA GLY A 203 -6.24 -12.71 -13.50
C GLY A 203 -7.32 -13.08 -12.48
N ASP A 204 -7.47 -12.28 -11.42
CA ASP A 204 -8.49 -12.45 -10.38
C ASP A 204 -9.77 -11.64 -10.68
N LEU A 205 -9.81 -10.93 -11.81
CA LEU A 205 -10.85 -9.96 -12.14
C LEU A 205 -11.61 -10.36 -13.40
N ASP A 206 -12.92 -10.12 -13.37
CA ASP A 206 -13.87 -10.38 -14.44
C ASP A 206 -14.60 -9.11 -14.87
N GLY A 207 -15.28 -9.18 -16.01
CA GLY A 207 -16.17 -8.14 -16.50
C GLY A 207 -15.63 -7.33 -17.69
N PRO A 208 -16.51 -6.60 -18.39
CA PRO A 208 -16.17 -5.91 -19.63
C PRO A 208 -15.20 -4.73 -19.46
N GLY A 209 -15.02 -4.22 -18.24
CA GLY A 209 -14.10 -3.13 -17.93
C GLY A 209 -12.65 -3.56 -17.74
N VAL A 210 -12.35 -4.87 -17.63
CA VAL A 210 -10.99 -5.36 -17.30
C VAL A 210 -9.97 -4.90 -18.34
N SER A 211 -10.35 -4.84 -19.61
CA SER A 211 -9.46 -4.38 -20.70
C SER A 211 -9.07 -2.91 -20.59
N ALA A 212 -9.76 -2.10 -19.79
CA ALA A 212 -9.36 -0.72 -19.53
C ALA A 212 -8.23 -0.62 -18.48
N LEU A 213 -7.95 -1.68 -17.73
CA LEU A 213 -6.91 -1.73 -16.69
C LEU A 213 -5.53 -2.18 -17.21
N THR A 214 -5.38 -2.43 -18.52
CA THR A 214 -4.17 -2.99 -19.15
C THR A 214 -3.28 -1.96 -19.82
#